data_AF-A0A9C7PPM4-F1
#
_entry.id   AF-A0A9C7PPM4-F1
#
_cell.length_a   1.000
_cell.length_b   1.000
_cell.length_c   1.000
_cell.angle_alpha   90.00
_cell.angle_beta   90.00
_cell.angle_gamma   90.00
#
_symmetry.space_group_name_H-M   'P 1'
#
loop_
_entity.id
_entity.type
_entity.pdbx_description
1 polymer ?
#
loop_
_entity_poly.entity_id
_entity_poly.type
_entity_poly.pdbx_seq_one_letter_code
_entity_poly.pdbx_strand_id
1 'polypeptide(L)'
;MIGVAQVTQAAGIRTDGTEVRYYGRSSFTRWVVPLDDENTPASPGRISGESGTARVEHTGRPGTYRAGEVFDRSYEEKQRSPADVEAVEGMGPITVHANENLVVSDRGIVLMRKRLLDEIKKISNGGQPLRASKNSEGVVPTYGGDTVLTMPRRVQTMRQRF
;
A
#
# COMPACT_ATOMS: atom_id res chain seq x y z
N MET A 1 24.00 5.72 9.14
CA MET A 1 22.85 5.02 8.56
C MET A 1 22.01 6.02 7.78
N ILE A 2 21.79 5.80 6.49
CA ILE A 2 20.82 6.55 5.71
C ILE A 2 19.50 5.79 5.85
N GLY A 3 18.63 6.21 6.78
CA GLY A 3 17.30 5.64 6.91
C GLY A 3 16.45 6.06 5.71
N VAL A 4 16.24 5.15 4.75
CA VAL A 4 15.28 5.38 3.67
C VAL A 4 13.90 5.05 4.22
N ALA A 5 13.11 6.10 4.48
CA ALA A 5 11.71 5.95 4.84
C ALA A 5 10.88 5.59 3.60
N GLN A 6 10.08 4.53 3.68
CA GLN A 6 9.12 4.21 2.64
C GLN A 6 7.75 4.80 3.00
N VAL A 7 7.20 5.61 2.11
CA VAL A 7 5.83 6.14 2.22
C VAL A 7 4.94 5.40 1.23
N THR A 8 3.87 4.80 1.74
CA THR A 8 2.86 4.10 0.93
C THR A 8 1.51 4.76 1.13
N GLN A 9 0.71 4.91 0.07
CA GLN A 9 -0.63 5.49 0.14
C GLN A 9 -1.67 4.50 -0.38
N ALA A 10 -2.82 4.43 0.26
CA ALA A 10 -3.95 3.59 -0.15
C ALA A 10 -5.25 4.38 -0.13
N ALA A 11 -6.02 4.24 -1.20
CA ALA A 11 -7.39 4.75 -1.32
C ALA A 11 -8.41 3.65 -0.98
N GLY A 12 -9.71 3.95 -1.10
CA GLY A 12 -10.74 2.91 -1.25
C GLY A 12 -11.29 2.29 0.04
N ILE A 13 -10.86 2.75 1.21
CA ILE A 13 -11.30 2.19 2.51
C ILE A 13 -12.83 2.34 2.75
N ARG A 14 -13.56 3.09 1.89
CA ARG A 14 -15.02 3.30 1.99
C ARG A 14 -15.75 3.29 0.63
N THR A 15 -15.37 2.40 -0.27
CA THR A 15 -16.18 2.13 -1.48
C THR A 15 -16.90 0.81 -1.32
N ASP A 16 -18.23 0.84 -1.21
CA ASP A 16 -19.09 -0.35 -1.19
C ASP A 16 -19.39 -0.89 -2.61
N GLY A 17 -18.86 -0.23 -3.64
CA GLY A 17 -19.03 -0.60 -5.03
C GLY A 17 -20.38 -0.22 -5.64
N THR A 18 -21.24 0.48 -4.89
CA THR A 18 -22.61 0.82 -5.34
C THR A 18 -22.64 2.04 -6.26
N GLU A 19 -21.72 2.98 -6.07
CA GLU A 19 -21.62 4.21 -6.85
C GLU A 19 -20.33 4.24 -7.68
N VAL A 20 -20.44 4.70 -8.92
CA VAL A 20 -19.29 4.95 -9.78
C VAL A 20 -18.44 6.06 -9.18
N ARG A 21 -17.13 5.80 -9.05
CA ARG A 21 -16.16 6.79 -8.56
C ARG A 21 -14.96 6.82 -9.49
N TYR A 22 -14.64 8.01 -9.97
CA TYR A 22 -13.43 8.25 -10.74
C TYR A 22 -12.35 8.82 -9.83
N TYR A 23 -11.24 8.10 -9.69
CA TYR A 23 -10.06 8.56 -8.97
C TYR A 23 -10.36 9.10 -7.55
N GLY A 24 -10.93 8.24 -6.70
CA GLY A 24 -11.10 8.50 -5.28
C GLY A 24 -9.75 8.74 -4.61
N ARG A 25 -9.61 9.86 -3.90
CA ARG A 25 -8.34 10.25 -3.27
C ARG A 25 -7.95 9.28 -2.16
N SER A 26 -6.63 9.19 -1.92
CA SER A 26 -6.08 8.41 -0.82
C SER A 26 -6.72 8.77 0.52
N SER A 27 -7.20 7.76 1.23
CA SER A 27 -7.75 7.90 2.58
C SER A 27 -6.71 7.63 3.66
N PHE A 28 -5.53 7.14 3.27
CA PHE A 28 -4.56 6.58 4.19
C PHE A 28 -3.13 6.68 3.64
N THR A 29 -2.21 7.09 4.51
CA THR A 29 -0.76 7.03 4.28
C THR A 29 -0.12 6.16 5.35
N ARG A 30 0.84 5.32 4.98
CA ARG A 30 1.70 4.57 5.89
C ARG A 30 3.12 5.05 5.71
N TRP A 31 3.79 5.32 6.82
CA TRP A 31 5.22 5.58 6.86
C TRP A 31 5.91 4.39 7.50
N VAL A 32 6.86 3.76 6.80
CA VAL A 32 7.66 2.66 7.31
C VAL A 32 9.09 3.14 7.51
N VAL A 33 9.62 2.99 8.72
CA VAL A 33 10.97 3.40 9.09
C VAL A 33 11.80 2.14 9.39
N PRO A 34 12.92 1.90 8.70
CA PRO A 34 13.85 0.87 9.12
C PRO A 34 14.55 1.31 10.41
N LEU A 35 14.37 0.54 11.49
CA LEU A 35 15.12 0.72 12.73
C LEU A 35 16.44 -0.05 12.68
N ASP A 36 16.39 -1.28 12.16
CA ASP A 36 17.52 -2.17 11.93
C ASP A 36 17.22 -3.10 10.74
N ASP A 37 18.03 -4.15 10.56
CA ASP A 37 17.97 -5.08 9.43
C ASP A 37 16.70 -5.96 9.44
N GLU A 38 16.05 -6.14 10.59
CA GLU A 38 14.91 -7.05 10.77
C GLU A 38 13.63 -6.34 11.28
N ASN A 39 13.74 -5.09 11.75
CA ASN A 39 12.65 -4.35 12.37
C ASN A 39 12.28 -3.06 11.62
N THR A 40 11.06 -3.02 11.11
CA THR A 40 10.50 -1.86 10.39
C THR A 40 9.12 -1.46 10.93
N PRO A 41 9.03 -0.65 12.01
CA PRO A 41 7.74 -0.12 12.46
C PRO A 41 7.05 0.69 11.35
N ALA A 42 5.74 0.47 11.25
CA ALA A 42 4.87 1.18 10.32
C ALA A 42 3.95 2.12 11.09
N SER A 43 4.12 3.42 10.88
CA SER A 43 3.25 4.47 11.43
C SER A 43 2.15 4.82 10.42
N PRO A 44 0.89 4.48 10.68
CA PRO A 44 -0.24 4.93 9.88
C PRO A 44 -0.59 6.40 10.14
N GLY A 45 -0.91 7.13 9.07
CA GLY A 45 -1.63 8.39 9.11
C GLY A 45 -2.90 8.28 8.27
N ARG A 46 -4.06 8.57 8.86
CA ARG A 46 -5.31 8.71 8.08
C ARG A 46 -5.42 10.14 7.58
N ILE A 47 -5.83 10.31 6.32
CA ILE A 47 -6.02 11.64 5.73
C ILE A 47 -7.47 12.06 5.99
N SER A 48 -7.67 13.07 6.85
CA SER A 48 -8.97 13.69 7.13
C SER A 48 -9.09 15.08 6.49
N GLY A 49 -10.29 15.43 6.02
CA GLY A 49 -10.58 16.73 5.36
C GLY A 49 -11.85 16.67 4.51
N GLU A 50 -12.35 17.82 4.01
CA GLU A 50 -13.58 17.91 3.17
C GLU A 50 -13.50 17.09 1.88
N SER A 51 -12.31 16.97 1.30
CA SER A 51 -12.00 16.15 0.12
C SER A 51 -11.43 14.76 0.48
N GLY A 52 -11.19 14.51 1.77
CA GLY A 52 -10.93 13.19 2.31
C GLY A 52 -12.27 12.50 2.57
N THR A 53 -12.41 11.23 2.24
CA THR A 53 -13.62 10.46 2.55
C THR A 53 -13.80 10.20 4.07
N ALA A 54 -13.14 10.97 4.94
CA ALA A 54 -13.05 10.77 6.37
C ALA A 54 -13.81 11.89 7.11
N ARG A 55 -15.13 11.78 7.13
CA ARG A 55 -15.91 12.20 8.30
C ARG A 55 -16.13 10.94 9.12
N VAL A 56 -15.15 10.58 9.94
CA VAL A 56 -15.26 9.45 10.86
C VAL A 56 -14.75 9.93 12.21
N GLU A 57 -15.64 9.86 13.18
CA GLU A 57 -15.38 10.09 14.59
C GLU A 57 -14.13 9.30 14.99
N HIS A 58 -13.28 9.94 15.79
CA HIS A 58 -12.26 9.24 16.54
C HIS A 58 -12.97 8.16 17.37
N THR A 59 -12.99 6.90 16.92
CA THR A 59 -13.06 5.78 17.86
C THR A 59 -11.73 5.81 18.57
N GLY A 60 -11.63 6.66 19.60
CA GLY A 60 -10.46 6.90 20.44
C GLY A 60 -10.07 5.69 21.28
N ARG A 61 -10.03 4.50 20.66
CA ARG A 61 -9.53 3.27 21.26
C ARG A 61 -8.08 3.07 20.79
N PRO A 62 -7.11 3.22 21.70
CA PRO A 62 -5.74 2.79 21.45
C PRO A 62 -5.76 1.34 20.95
N GLY A 63 -5.03 1.03 19.87
CA GLY A 63 -4.87 -0.33 19.40
C GLY A 63 -5.74 -0.75 18.20
N THR A 64 -6.43 0.18 17.52
CA THR A 64 -7.12 -0.13 16.25
C THR A 64 -6.35 0.39 15.02
N TYR A 65 -5.84 -0.53 14.20
CA TYR A 65 -5.29 -0.23 12.86
C TYR A 65 -6.42 -0.21 11.81
N ARG A 66 -6.08 -0.14 10.52
CA ARG A 66 -6.99 -0.26 9.35
C ARG A 66 -8.37 -0.86 9.68
N ALA A 67 -9.43 -0.14 9.31
CA ALA A 67 -10.81 -0.61 9.48
C ALA A 67 -11.20 -1.21 10.86
N GLY A 68 -10.52 -0.87 11.97
CA GLY A 68 -10.89 -1.34 13.31
C GLY A 68 -10.14 -2.59 13.77
N GLU A 69 -9.08 -3.00 13.09
CA GLU A 69 -8.26 -4.16 13.48
C GLU A 69 -7.57 -3.96 14.83
N VAL A 70 -7.92 -4.79 15.81
CA VAL A 70 -7.29 -4.80 17.14
C VAL A 70 -5.92 -5.48 17.04
N PHE A 71 -4.88 -4.83 17.56
CA PHE A 71 -3.52 -5.42 17.57
C PHE A 71 -3.37 -6.55 18.59
N ASP A 72 -4.07 -6.45 19.72
CA ASP A 72 -4.07 -7.46 20.79
C ASP A 72 -5.10 -8.55 20.47
N ARG A 73 -4.67 -9.55 19.69
CA ARG A 73 -5.45 -10.73 19.30
C ARG A 73 -4.70 -11.99 19.71
N SER A 74 -5.43 -13.00 20.17
CA SER A 74 -4.86 -14.31 20.44
C SER A 74 -4.31 -14.95 19.15
N TYR A 75 -3.38 -15.90 19.31
CA TYR A 75 -2.81 -16.63 18.17
C TYR A 75 -3.88 -17.35 17.34
N GLU A 76 -4.89 -17.93 17.99
CA GLU A 76 -6.00 -18.61 17.31
C GLU A 76 -6.85 -17.64 16.48
N GLU A 77 -7.15 -16.45 17.00
CA GLU A 77 -7.88 -15.42 16.26
C GLU A 77 -7.09 -14.90 15.06
N LYS A 78 -5.78 -14.70 15.22
CA LYS A 78 -4.87 -14.35 14.14
C LYS A 78 -4.85 -15.39 13.02
N GLN A 79 -4.90 -16.68 13.36
CA GLN A 79 -4.99 -17.75 12.36
C GLN A 79 -6.37 -17.82 11.68
N ARG A 80 -7.46 -17.64 12.43
CA ARG A 80 -8.84 -17.71 11.90
C ARG A 80 -9.19 -16.51 11.01
N SER A 81 -8.65 -15.34 11.32
CA SER A 81 -8.90 -14.09 10.59
C SER A 81 -7.61 -13.26 10.46
N PRO A 82 -6.66 -13.71 9.62
CA PRO A 82 -5.39 -13.03 9.42
C PRO A 82 -5.59 -11.68 8.74
N ALA A 83 -4.78 -10.70 9.12
CA ALA A 83 -4.71 -9.39 8.50
C ALA A 83 -3.37 -9.21 7.74
N ASP A 84 -3.14 -8.00 7.21
CA ASP A 84 -1.90 -7.65 6.52
C ASP A 84 -0.66 -7.93 7.40
N VAL A 85 -0.76 -7.72 8.71
CA VAL A 85 0.37 -7.92 9.66
C VAL A 85 0.77 -9.38 9.70
N GLU A 86 -0.18 -10.30 9.89
CA GLU A 86 0.12 -11.73 9.94
C GLU A 86 0.63 -12.25 8.59
N ALA A 87 0.12 -11.73 7.48
CA ALA A 87 0.59 -12.09 6.15
C ALA A 87 2.05 -11.65 5.91
N VAL A 88 2.45 -10.47 6.43
CA VAL A 88 3.82 -9.96 6.31
C VAL A 88 4.76 -10.70 7.27
N GLU A 89 4.40 -10.83 8.55
CA GLU A 89 5.21 -11.52 9.55
C GLU A 89 5.40 -13.01 9.21
N GLY A 90 4.41 -13.63 8.57
CA GLY A 90 4.49 -15.02 8.10
C GLY A 90 5.56 -15.26 7.02
N MET A 91 6.06 -14.21 6.35
CA MET A 91 7.19 -14.33 5.41
C MET A 91 8.55 -14.48 6.11
N GLY A 92 8.60 -14.31 7.45
CA GLY A 92 9.81 -14.30 8.26
C GLY A 92 10.45 -12.91 8.38
N PRO A 93 11.50 -12.77 9.21
CA PRO A 93 12.17 -11.48 9.46
C PRO A 93 12.73 -10.83 8.18
N ILE A 94 13.26 -11.66 7.28
CA ILE A 94 13.74 -11.26 5.95
C ILE A 94 13.18 -12.26 4.93
N THR A 95 12.48 -11.75 3.91
CA THR A 95 11.92 -12.59 2.85
C THR A 95 13.04 -13.23 2.01
N VAL A 96 12.98 -14.55 1.86
CA VAL A 96 13.92 -15.31 1.02
C VAL A 96 13.52 -15.19 -0.45
N HIS A 97 14.16 -14.30 -1.20
CA HIS A 97 13.83 -14.04 -2.61
C HIS A 97 13.93 -15.28 -3.52
N ALA A 98 14.74 -16.28 -3.16
CA ALA A 98 14.83 -17.54 -3.91
C ALA A 98 13.52 -18.33 -3.92
N ASN A 99 12.61 -18.07 -2.98
CA ASN A 99 11.32 -18.75 -2.86
C ASN A 99 10.21 -18.03 -3.64
N GLU A 100 10.47 -16.88 -4.24
CA GLU A 100 9.47 -16.08 -4.93
C GLU A 100 9.29 -16.51 -6.39
N ASN A 101 8.04 -16.62 -6.83
CA ASN A 101 7.68 -16.95 -8.21
C ASN A 101 6.89 -15.76 -8.81
N LEU A 102 7.60 -14.78 -9.33
CA LEU A 102 6.98 -13.55 -9.86
C LEU A 102 6.28 -13.81 -11.19
N VAL A 103 5.05 -13.33 -11.31
CA VAL A 103 4.25 -13.37 -12.53
C VAL A 103 4.10 -11.97 -13.15
N VAL A 104 3.44 -11.88 -14.30
CA VAL A 104 3.30 -10.61 -15.05
C VAL A 104 2.63 -9.50 -14.22
N SER A 105 1.70 -9.85 -13.32
CA SER A 105 1.06 -8.89 -12.41
C SER A 105 2.04 -8.27 -11.40
N ASP A 106 3.17 -8.91 -11.13
CA ASP A 106 4.19 -8.46 -10.16
C ASP A 106 5.20 -7.48 -10.77
N ARG A 107 4.94 -6.98 -11.98
CA ARG A 107 5.81 -6.00 -12.65
C ARG A 107 6.15 -4.80 -11.77
N GLY A 108 5.20 -4.34 -10.95
CA GLY A 108 5.42 -3.24 -9.99
C GLY A 108 6.50 -3.56 -8.96
N ILE A 109 6.53 -4.79 -8.44
CA ILE A 109 7.52 -5.26 -7.46
C ILE A 109 8.92 -5.26 -8.09
N VAL A 110 9.04 -5.80 -9.29
CA VAL A 110 10.33 -5.85 -10.03
C VAL A 110 10.86 -4.44 -10.28
N LEU A 111 10.01 -3.53 -10.75
CA LEU A 111 10.41 -2.14 -11.03
C LEU A 111 10.81 -1.41 -9.74
N MET A 112 10.08 -1.61 -8.66
CA MET A 112 10.41 -1.03 -7.35
C MET A 112 11.79 -1.51 -6.86
N ARG A 113 12.03 -2.84 -6.87
CA ARG A 113 13.31 -3.42 -6.44
C ARG A 113 14.48 -2.93 -7.27
N LYS A 114 14.33 -2.93 -8.60
CA LYS A 114 15.37 -2.40 -9.51
C LYS A 114 15.70 -0.95 -9.16
N ARG A 115 14.68 -0.10 -9.00
CA ARG A 115 14.88 1.31 -8.68
C ARG A 115 15.59 1.51 -7.33
N LEU A 116 15.23 0.74 -6.31
CA LEU A 116 15.90 0.79 -5.00
C LEU A 116 17.39 0.41 -5.13
N LEU A 117 17.70 -0.68 -5.83
CA LEU A 117 19.08 -1.11 -6.06
C LEU A 117 19.89 -0.08 -6.85
N ASP A 118 19.30 0.52 -7.89
CA ASP A 118 19.95 1.55 -8.69
C ASP A 118 20.23 2.81 -7.85
N GLU A 119 19.30 3.22 -6.99
CA GLU A 119 19.50 4.36 -6.07
C GLU A 119 20.55 4.04 -4.98
N ILE A 120 20.55 2.83 -4.42
CA ILE A 120 21.59 2.40 -3.46
C ILE A 120 22.98 2.50 -4.10
N LYS A 121 23.15 1.97 -5.32
CA LYS A 121 24.42 2.05 -6.08
C LYS A 121 24.81 3.48 -6.40
N LYS A 122 23.85 4.31 -6.77
CA LYS A 122 24.09 5.74 -7.07
C LYS A 122 24.61 6.48 -5.84
N ILE A 123 23.99 6.25 -4.68
CA ILE A 123 24.41 6.87 -3.41
C ILE A 123 25.77 6.34 -2.97
N SER A 124 26.04 5.04 -3.10
CA SER A 124 27.36 4.47 -2.76
C SER A 124 28.49 5.06 -3.58
N ASN A 125 28.19 5.52 -4.80
CA ASN A 125 29.15 6.20 -5.69
C ASN A 125 29.22 7.72 -5.47
N GLY A 126 28.68 8.24 -4.36
CA GLY A 126 28.70 9.67 -4.01
C GLY A 126 27.61 10.51 -4.70
N GLY A 127 26.67 9.88 -5.42
CA GLY A 127 25.53 10.54 -6.02
C GLY A 127 24.46 10.95 -4.99
N GLN A 128 23.54 11.81 -5.41
CA GLN A 128 22.40 12.23 -4.59
C GLN A 128 21.19 11.30 -4.79
N PRO A 129 20.43 10.98 -3.72
CA PRO A 129 19.21 10.19 -3.85
C PRO A 129 18.18 10.93 -4.69
N LEU A 130 17.38 10.17 -5.44
CA LEU A 130 16.22 10.69 -6.14
C LEU A 130 15.22 11.29 -5.15
N ARG A 131 14.85 12.55 -5.38
CA ARG A 131 13.83 13.26 -4.62
C ARG A 131 12.59 13.44 -5.47
N ALA A 132 11.42 13.36 -4.84
CA ALA A 132 10.18 13.69 -5.53
C ALA A 132 10.20 15.16 -5.96
N SER A 133 9.88 15.41 -7.23
CA SER A 133 9.78 16.75 -7.79
C SER A 133 8.39 17.33 -7.54
N LYS A 134 8.37 18.61 -7.18
CA LYS A 134 7.12 19.39 -7.12
C LYS A 134 6.58 19.61 -8.54
N ASN A 135 5.26 19.63 -8.69
CA ASN A 135 4.58 20.08 -9.90
C ASN A 135 4.67 21.63 -10.03
N SER A 136 4.05 22.18 -11.08
CA SER A 136 3.98 23.63 -11.31
C SER A 136 3.31 24.42 -10.19
N GLU A 137 2.54 23.77 -9.33
CA GLU A 137 1.85 24.35 -8.17
C GLU A 137 2.67 24.22 -6.88
N GLY A 138 3.89 23.68 -6.94
CA GLY A 138 4.74 23.51 -5.77
C GLY A 138 4.38 22.29 -4.90
N VAL A 139 3.50 21.40 -5.37
CA VAL A 139 3.01 20.22 -4.65
C VAL A 139 3.68 18.96 -5.19
N VAL A 140 4.04 18.02 -4.33
CA VAL A 140 4.51 16.69 -4.76
C VAL A 140 3.29 15.86 -5.19
N PRO A 141 3.15 15.49 -6.47
CA PRO A 141 2.00 14.74 -6.92
C PRO A 141 2.02 13.33 -6.34
N THR A 142 0.87 12.87 -5.86
CA THR A 142 0.66 11.48 -5.47
C THR A 142 -0.37 10.84 -6.39
N TYR A 143 -0.09 9.60 -6.80
CA TYR A 143 -0.92 8.85 -7.75
C TYR A 143 -1.75 7.76 -7.06
N GLY A 144 -1.84 7.82 -5.73
CA GLY A 144 -2.66 6.90 -4.94
C GLY A 144 -4.14 7.27 -5.06
N GLY A 145 -4.91 6.43 -5.74
CA GLY A 145 -6.34 6.59 -5.90
C GLY A 145 -7.03 5.33 -6.43
N ASP A 146 -8.33 5.23 -6.17
CA ASP A 146 -9.14 4.10 -6.64
C ASP A 146 -10.19 4.54 -7.64
N THR A 147 -10.55 3.62 -8.53
CA THR A 147 -11.63 3.84 -9.50
C THR A 147 -12.64 2.71 -9.35
N VAL A 148 -13.90 3.07 -9.10
CA VAL A 148 -15.03 2.14 -9.07
C VAL A 148 -15.82 2.35 -10.35
N LEU A 149 -15.84 1.34 -11.21
CA LEU A 149 -16.58 1.35 -12.46
C LEU A 149 -17.59 0.20 -12.47
N THR A 150 -18.76 0.45 -13.05
CA THR A 150 -19.70 -0.62 -13.37
C THR A 150 -19.23 -1.31 -14.65
N MET A 151 -18.83 -2.58 -14.52
CA MET A 151 -18.47 -3.38 -15.70
C MET A 151 -19.76 -3.99 -16.29
N PRO A 152 -20.15 -3.66 -17.53
CA PRO A 152 -21.33 -4.25 -18.14
C PRO A 152 -21.11 -5.76 -18.29
N ARG A 153 -22.15 -6.57 -18.02
CA ARG A 153 -22.07 -8.02 -18.25
C ARG A 153 -21.73 -8.26 -19.72
N ARG A 154 -20.65 -8.98 -19.97
CA ARG A 154 -20.26 -9.38 -21.32
C ARG A 154 -21.35 -10.33 -21.86
N VAL A 155 -22.11 -9.87 -22.86
CA VAL A 155 -23.01 -10.76 -23.60
C VAL A 155 -22.12 -11.70 -24.42
N GLN A 156 -22.00 -12.94 -23.97
CA GLN A 156 -21.27 -13.97 -24.70
C GLN A 156 -22.15 -14.42 -25.87
N THR A 157 -21.97 -13.82 -27.05
CA THR A 157 -22.56 -14.38 -28.27
C THR A 157 -21.84 -15.70 -28.53
N MET A 158 -22.46 -16.82 -28.13
CA MET A 158 -22.01 -18.14 -28.52
C MET A 158 -22.04 -18.23 -30.05
N ARG A 159 -20.89 -18.03 -30.70
CA ARG A 159 -20.68 -18.59 -32.03
C ARG A 159 -20.32 -20.04 -31.83
N GLN A 160 -21.33 -20.92 -31.78
CA GLN A 160 -21.12 -22.32 -32.09
C GLN A 160 -20.55 -22.38 -33.51
N ARG A 161 -19.25 -22.64 -33.62
CA ARG A 161 -18.67 -23.16 -34.85
C ARG A 161 -18.67 -24.68 -34.69
N PHE A 162 -19.56 -25.33 -35.43
CA PHE A 162 -19.39 -26.72 -35.81
C PHE A 162 -18.24 -26.83 -36.81
#